data_AF-A0A484IA15-F1
#
_entry.id   AF-A0A484IA15-F1
#
_cell.length_a   1.000
_cell.length_b   1.000
_cell.length_c   1.000
_cell.angle_alpha   90.00
_cell.angle_beta   90.00
_cell.angle_gamma   90.00
#
_symmetry.space_group_name_H-M   'P 1'
#
loop_
_entity.id
_entity.type
_entity.pdbx_description
1 polymer ?
#
loop_
_entity_poly.entity_id
_entity_poly.type
_entity_poly.pdbx_seq_one_letter_code
_entity_poly.pdbx_strand_id
1 'polypeptide(L)' 'MSSNIDWNDVIKKEARGLNNADFGGVQGVSNGYVLIQRGLIDLQVFGIPQEK' A
#
# COMPACT_ATOMS: atom_id res chain seq x y z
N MET A 1 22.76 -0.46 -2.87
CA MET A 1 22.02 -0.96 -1.70
C MET A 1 20.65 -1.38 -2.19
N SER A 2 20.40 -2.66 -2.47
CA SER A 2 19.01 -3.13 -2.57
C SER A 2 18.53 -3.26 -1.13
N SER A 3 17.67 -2.35 -0.71
CA SER A 3 16.91 -2.57 0.51
C SER A 3 16.02 -3.79 0.24
N ASN A 4 16.31 -4.90 0.90
CA ASN A 4 15.46 -6.08 0.87
C ASN A 4 14.21 -5.76 1.70
N ILE A 5 13.25 -5.07 1.08
CA ILE A 5 11.99 -4.72 1.73
C ILE A 5 11.17 -6.00 1.85
N ASP A 6 10.88 -6.42 3.08
CA ASP A 6 9.84 -7.43 3.31
C ASP A 6 8.48 -6.76 3.17
N TRP A 7 7.90 -6.86 1.97
CA TRP A 7 6.61 -6.28 1.68
C TRP A 7 5.48 -6.89 2.53
N ASN A 8 5.63 -8.09 3.09
CA ASN A 8 4.60 -8.64 3.97
C ASN A 8 4.49 -7.88 5.30
N ASP A 9 5.57 -7.26 5.76
CA ASP A 9 5.57 -6.45 6.98
C ASP A 9 4.76 -5.14 6.81
N VAL A 10 4.38 -4.75 5.58
CA VAL A 10 3.56 -3.55 5.38
C VAL A 10 2.07 -3.78 5.52
N ILE A 11 1.62 -5.04 5.59
CA ILE A 11 0.20 -5.38 5.71
C ILE A 11 -0.36 -4.80 7.02
N LYS A 12 -1.57 -4.20 6.96
CA LYS A 12 -2.24 -3.43 8.04
C LYS A 12 -1.58 -2.09 8.41
N LYS A 13 -0.48 -1.69 7.79
CA LYS A 13 0.05 -0.32 7.95
C LYS A 13 -0.75 0.67 7.10
N GLU A 14 -0.70 1.94 7.49
CA GLU A 14 -1.29 3.04 6.71
C GLU A 14 -0.37 3.42 5.54
N ALA A 15 -0.97 3.56 4.35
CA ALA A 15 -0.31 4.05 3.16
C ALA A 15 -0.45 5.58 3.08
N ARG A 16 0.68 6.29 3.21
CA ARG A 16 0.76 7.74 3.16
C ARG A 16 1.60 8.19 1.97
N GLY A 17 1.08 9.12 1.18
CA GLY A 17 1.81 9.72 0.06
C GLY A 17 2.44 11.07 0.41
N LEU A 18 2.91 11.76 -0.63
CA LEU A 18 3.42 13.12 -0.53
C LEU A 18 2.38 14.05 0.10
N ASN A 19 2.85 15.05 0.85
CA ASN A 19 2.00 16.01 1.56
C ASN A 19 0.97 15.36 2.51
N ASN A 20 1.31 14.23 3.12
CA ASN A 20 0.45 13.47 4.04
C ASN A 20 -0.88 12.99 3.41
N ALA A 21 -0.90 12.78 2.09
CA ALA A 21 -2.06 12.20 1.43
C ALA A 21 -2.37 10.80 2.02
N ASP A 22 -3.62 10.58 2.39
CA ASP A 22 -4.09 9.32 2.99
C ASP A 22 -4.73 8.42 1.93
N PHE A 23 -4.12 7.26 1.72
CA PHE A 23 -4.62 6.22 0.81
C PHE A 23 -5.31 5.08 1.54
N GLY A 24 -5.36 5.10 2.88
CA GLY A 24 -5.95 4.05 3.70
C GLY A 24 -4.96 2.95 4.07
N GLY A 25 -5.48 1.77 4.38
CA GLY A 25 -4.71 0.66 4.93
C GLY A 25 -4.26 -0.35 3.88
N VAL A 26 -3.03 -0.82 3.99
CA VAL A 26 -2.52 -1.93 3.17
C VAL A 26 -3.27 -3.22 3.53
N GLN A 27 -3.89 -3.83 2.54
CA GLN A 27 -4.65 -5.08 2.68
C GLN A 27 -3.82 -6.30 2.32
N GLY A 28 -2.83 -6.15 1.44
CA GLY A 28 -2.01 -7.25 0.99
C GLY A 28 -1.00 -6.87 -0.06
N VAL A 29 -0.25 -7.86 -0.50
CA VAL A 29 0.80 -7.73 -1.50
C VAL A 29 0.60 -8.84 -2.53
N SER A 30 0.60 -8.48 -3.80
CA SER A 30 0.38 -9.44 -4.89
C SER A 30 0.97 -8.93 -6.19
N ASN A 31 1.58 -9.83 -6.96
CA ASN A 31 2.07 -9.57 -8.33
C ASN A 31 2.94 -8.31 -8.48
N GLY A 32 3.82 -8.02 -7.52
CA GLY A 32 4.67 -6.83 -7.56
C GLY A 32 3.96 -5.53 -7.17
N TYR A 33 2.75 -5.61 -6.63
CA TYR A 33 1.98 -4.48 -6.12
C TYR A 33 1.66 -4.61 -4.64
N VAL A 34 1.52 -3.46 -3.98
CA VAL A 34 0.93 -3.30 -2.66
C VAL A 34 -0.52 -2.86 -2.86
N LEU A 35 -1.46 -3.64 -2.33
CA LEU A 35 -2.90 -3.40 -2.44
C LEU A 35 -3.37 -2.62 -1.22
N ILE A 36 -4.04 -1.49 -1.46
CA ILE A 36 -4.48 -0.57 -0.42
C ILE A 36 -5.97 -0.33 -0.58
N GLN A 37 -6.69 -0.22 0.54
CA GLN A 37 -8.10 0.13 0.56
C GLN A 37 -8.38 1.34 1.45
N ARG A 38 -9.29 2.20 0.97
CA ARG A 38 -9.81 3.36 1.71
C ARG A 38 -11.34 3.38 1.64
N GLY A 39 -11.95 3.72 2.77
CA GLY A 39 -13.40 3.85 2.89
C GLY A 39 -14.12 2.56 3.25
N LEU A 40 -15.36 2.68 3.71
CA LEU A 40 -16.24 1.57 4.11
C LEU A 40 -17.47 1.45 3.21
N ILE A 41 -18.00 2.59 2.75
CA ILE A 41 -19.20 2.67 1.88
C ILE A 41 -18.76 2.90 0.44
N ASP A 42 -17.95 3.94 0.19
CA ASP A 42 -17.28 4.16 -1.09
C ASP A 42 -15.86 3.60 -1.03
N LEU A 43 -15.73 2.30 -1.32
CA LEU A 43 -14.46 1.59 -1.30
C LEU A 43 -13.59 2.00 -2.48
N GLN A 44 -12.41 2.56 -2.20
CA GLN A 44 -11.38 2.83 -3.19
C GLN A 44 -10.23 1.84 -3.03
N VAL A 45 -9.77 1.27 -4.15
CA VAL A 45 -8.66 0.30 -4.17
C VAL A 45 -7.50 0.89 -4.98
N PHE A 46 -6.30 0.84 -4.41
CA PHE A 46 -5.07 1.30 -5.07
C PHE A 46 -4.08 0.14 -5.20
N GLY A 47 -3.33 0.12 -6.30
CA GLY A 47 -2.17 -0.75 -6.49
C GLY A 47 -0.91 0.10 -6.64
N ILE A 48 -0.01 0.03 -5.66
CA ILE A 48 1.29 0.72 -5.72
C ILE A 48 2.37 -0.28 -6.14
N PRO A 49 3.15 -0.02 -7.20
CA PRO A 49 4.22 -0.92 -7.63
C PRO A 49 5.35 -0.98 -6.59
N GLN A 50 5.90 -2.18 -6.37
CA GLN A 50 7.01 -2.43 -5.45
C GLN A 50 8.35 -1.91 -5.98
N GLU A 51 8.47 -1.83 -7.31
CA GLU A 51 9.67 -1.37 -8.00
C GLU A 51 9.35 -0.17 -8.90
N LYS A 52 10.40 0.59 -9.22
CA LYS A 52 10.32 1.90 -9.86
C LYS A 52 10.40 1.81 -11.37
#